data_AF-A0AA97EUN6-F1
#
_entry.id   AF-A0AA97EUN6-F1
#
_cell.length_a   1.000
_cell.length_b   1.000
_cell.length_c   1.000
_cell.angle_alpha   90.00
_cell.angle_beta   90.00
_cell.angle_gamma   90.00
#
_symmetry.space_group_name_H-M   'P 1'
#
loop_
_entity.id
_entity.type
_entity.pdbx_description
1 polymer ?
#
loop_
_entity_poly.entity_id
_entity_poly.type
_entity_poly.pdbx_seq_one_letter_code
_entity_poly.pdbx_strand_id
1 'polypeptide(L)'
;MNAPIQIEMKVYAVEEKTEQQAVVTMSLPVGQYPTRSTLEAIFKKAEEALPDGFRVMNKSEFFNAYLQEEYGTTEKFATPGSRDFTDDVIEMEQVG
;
A
#
# COMPACT_ATOMS: atom_id res chain seq x y z
N MET A 1 -25.19 -3.78 -13.31
CA MET A 1 -25.33 -4.23 -11.90
C MET A 1 -23.94 -4.61 -11.44
N ASN A 2 -23.34 -3.82 -10.54
CA ASN A 2 -22.06 -4.19 -9.94
C ASN A 2 -22.37 -5.09 -8.74
N ALA A 3 -21.85 -6.32 -8.72
CA ALA A 3 -21.91 -7.20 -7.56
C ALA A 3 -21.32 -6.46 -6.33
N PRO A 4 -21.70 -6.79 -5.07
CA PRO A 4 -21.08 -6.18 -3.91
C PRO A 4 -19.61 -6.62 -3.85
N ILE A 5 -18.74 -5.80 -4.45
CA ILE A 5 -17.29 -5.93 -4.36
C ILE A 5 -16.85 -5.10 -3.16
N GLN A 6 -16.13 -5.73 -2.25
CA GLN A 6 -15.41 -5.07 -1.16
C GLN A 6 -13.93 -5.07 -1.55
N ILE A 7 -13.34 -3.87 -1.60
CA ILE A 7 -11.91 -3.68 -1.86
C ILE A 7 -11.29 -3.19 -0.56
N GLU A 8 -10.08 -3.66 -0.27
CA GLU A 8 -9.30 -3.23 0.88
C GLU A 8 -7.95 -2.68 0.41
N MET A 9 -7.49 -1.62 1.07
CA MET A 9 -6.16 -1.07 0.90
C MET A 9 -5.36 -1.38 2.16
N LYS A 10 -4.24 -2.08 1.99
CA LYS A 10 -3.24 -2.30 3.05
C LYS A 10 -2.06 -1.37 2.83
N VAL A 11 -1.79 -0.53 3.82
CA VAL A 11 -0.63 0.37 3.84
C VAL A 11 0.38 -0.18 4.82
N TYR A 12 1.57 -0.51 4.31
CA TYR A 12 2.67 -1.05 5.10
C TYR A 12 3.58 0.09 5.57
N ALA A 13 3.96 0.05 6.85
CA ALA A 13 4.77 1.06 7.49
C ALA A 13 5.87 0.42 8.35
N VAL A 14 6.95 1.16 8.54
CA VAL A 14 8.11 0.74 9.34
C VAL A 14 8.49 1.85 10.32
N GLU A 15 8.85 1.46 11.55
CA GLU A 15 9.41 2.35 12.56
C GLU A 15 10.92 2.47 12.36
N GLU A 16 11.42 3.70 12.31
CA GLU A 16 12.78 3.99 11.84
C GLU A 16 13.91 3.47 12.76
N LYS A 17 13.63 3.23 14.05
CA LYS A 17 14.67 2.92 15.06
C LYS A 17 14.75 1.44 15.38
N THR A 18 13.64 0.73 15.27
CA THR A 18 13.45 -0.64 15.74
C THR A 18 13.15 -1.60 14.58
N GLU A 19 12.97 -1.08 13.36
CA GLU A 19 12.54 -1.82 12.17
C GLU A 19 11.21 -2.56 12.37
N GLN A 20 10.41 -2.17 13.38
CA GLN A 20 9.09 -2.74 13.61
C GLN A 20 8.16 -2.41 12.45
N GLN A 21 7.42 -3.42 12.00
CA GLN A 21 6.48 -3.30 10.88
C GLN A 21 5.06 -3.08 11.42
N ALA A 22 4.29 -2.26 10.73
CA ALA A 22 2.87 -2.05 10.96
C ALA A 22 2.11 -2.13 9.63
N VAL A 23 0.87 -2.63 9.68
CA VAL A 23 -0.02 -2.69 8.52
C VAL A 23 -1.35 -2.02 8.87
N VAL A 24 -1.69 -0.96 8.14
CA VAL A 24 -2.98 -0.27 8.26
C VAL A 24 -3.90 -0.79 7.15
N THR A 25 -5.01 -1.42 7.53
CA THR A 25 -6.01 -1.93 6.58
C THR A 25 -7.23 -1.02 6.55
N MET A 26 -7.54 -0.47 5.39
CA MET A 26 -8.68 0.40 5.15
C MET A 26 -9.64 -0.22 4.14
N SER A 27 -10.93 -0.30 4.49
CA SER A 27 -11.97 -0.74 3.58
C SER A 27 -12.41 0.41 2.67
N LEU A 28 -12.56 0.14 1.38
CA LEU A 28 -13.06 1.10 0.40
C LEU A 28 -14.60 1.07 0.34
N PRO A 29 -15.23 2.13 -0.20
CA PRO A 29 -16.68 2.18 -0.35
C PRO A 29 -17.24 0.98 -1.14
N VAL A 30 -18.23 0.28 -0.57
CA VAL A 30 -18.82 -0.92 -1.16
C VAL A 30 -19.64 -0.57 -2.42
N GLY A 31 -19.49 -1.38 -3.46
CA GLY A 31 -20.28 -1.25 -4.70
C GLY A 31 -19.88 -0.06 -5.59
N GLN A 32 -18.84 0.69 -5.21
CA GLN A 32 -18.26 1.76 -6.02
C GLN A 32 -16.84 1.37 -6.44
N TYR A 33 -16.54 1.53 -7.74
CA TYR A 33 -15.17 1.42 -8.21
C TYR A 33 -14.37 2.63 -7.69
N PRO A 34 -13.22 2.43 -7.04
CA PRO A 34 -12.49 3.53 -6.45
C PRO A 34 -11.82 4.39 -7.52
N THR A 35 -12.02 5.70 -7.42
CA THR A 35 -11.27 6.68 -8.22
C THR A 35 -9.88 6.90 -7.63
N ARG A 36 -8.95 7.40 -8.43
CA ARG A 36 -7.63 7.83 -7.96
C ARG A 36 -7.71 8.77 -6.76
N SER A 37 -8.59 9.77 -6.81
CA SER A 37 -8.83 10.70 -5.70
C SER A 37 -9.33 10.01 -4.42
N THR A 38 -10.14 8.96 -4.56
CA THR A 38 -10.61 8.16 -3.43
C THR A 38 -9.46 7.37 -2.81
N LEU A 39 -8.60 6.78 -3.65
CA LEU A 39 -7.40 6.06 -3.19
C LEU A 39 -6.42 7.00 -2.48
N GLU A 40 -6.13 8.16 -3.05
CA GLU A 40 -5.25 9.17 -2.45
C GLU A 40 -5.79 9.68 -1.10
N ALA A 41 -7.11 9.91 -1.00
CA ALA A 41 -7.74 10.33 0.25
C ALA A 41 -7.69 9.24 1.33
N ILE A 42 -7.89 7.97 0.95
CA ILE A 42 -7.81 6.83 1.88
C ILE A 42 -6.37 6.58 2.30
N PHE A 43 -5.43 6.67 1.36
CA PHE A 43 -4.01 6.54 1.64
C PHE A 43 -3.55 7.61 2.65
N LYS A 44 -3.91 8.88 2.43
CA LYS A 44 -3.57 9.96 3.35
C LYS A 44 -4.14 9.73 4.76
N LYS A 45 -5.37 9.22 4.87
CA LYS A 45 -5.95 8.83 6.17
C LYS A 45 -5.18 7.69 6.83
N ALA A 46 -4.72 6.73 6.04
CA ALA A 46 -3.92 5.62 6.56
C ALA A 46 -2.55 6.13 7.06
N GLU A 47 -1.93 7.04 6.33
CA GLU A 47 -0.67 7.70 6.71
C GLU A 47 -0.82 8.53 7.99
N GLU A 48 -1.89 9.34 8.10
CA GLU A 48 -2.21 10.12 9.30
C GLU A 48 -2.58 9.26 10.52
N ALA A 49 -3.02 8.02 10.29
CA ALA A 49 -3.34 7.06 11.36
C ALA A 49 -2.12 6.28 11.86
N LEU A 50 -0.95 6.46 11.24
CA LEU A 50 0.27 5.79 11.70
C LEU A 50 0.71 6.32 13.07
N PRO A 51 1.19 5.46 13.97
CA PRO A 51 1.77 5.91 15.23
C PRO A 51 3.02 6.77 15.00
N ASP A 52 3.33 7.64 15.95
CA ASP A 52 4.54 8.46 15.89
C ASP A 52 5.80 7.60 15.71
N GLY A 53 6.68 8.02 14.79
CA GLY A 53 7.91 7.32 14.46
C GLY A 53 7.77 6.24 13.38
N PHE A 54 6.55 5.91 12.96
CA PHE A 54 6.31 5.09 11.78
C PHE A 54 6.23 5.94 10.52
N ARG A 55 6.76 5.40 9.43
CA ARG A 55 6.57 5.95 8.09
C ARG A 55 6.14 4.86 7.12
N VAL A 56 5.49 5.25 6.04
CA VAL A 56 5.15 4.32 4.96
C VAL A 56 6.43 3.71 4.38
N MET A 57 6.38 2.41 4.10
CA MET A 57 7.48 1.68 3.48
C MET A 57 7.73 2.16 2.05
N ASN A 58 9.01 2.25 1.68
CA ASN A 58 9.39 2.42 0.28
C ASN A 58 9.21 1.09 -0.50
N LYS A 59 9.40 1.12 -1.82
CA LYS A 59 9.15 -0.03 -2.71
C LYS A 59 9.95 -1.26 -2.31
N SER A 60 11.21 -1.07 -1.93
CA SER A 60 12.10 -2.17 -1.53
C SER A 60 11.75 -2.74 -0.16
N GLU A 61 11.40 -1.89 0.80
CA GLU A 61 10.94 -2.30 2.13
C GLU A 61 9.64 -3.10 2.04
N PHE A 62 8.68 -2.58 1.28
CA PHE A 62 7.41 -3.27 1.03
C PHE A 62 7.64 -4.62 0.37
N PHE A 63 8.45 -4.69 -0.68
CA PHE A 63 8.68 -5.95 -1.40
C PHE A 63 9.28 -7.02 -0.49
N ASN A 64 10.26 -6.66 0.33
CA ASN A 64 10.86 -7.59 1.29
C ASN A 64 9.88 -8.00 2.39
N ALA A 65 9.09 -7.06 2.92
CA ALA A 65 8.06 -7.36 3.92
C ALA A 65 6.98 -8.30 3.37
N TYR A 66 6.51 -8.05 2.15
CA TYR A 66 5.56 -8.90 1.45
C TYR A 66 6.10 -10.33 1.23
N LEU A 67 7.35 -10.46 0.77
CA LEU A 67 7.96 -11.79 0.59
C LEU A 67 8.13 -12.53 1.91
N GLN A 68 8.47 -11.81 2.97
CA GLN A 68 8.54 -12.39 4.32
C GLN A 68 7.17 -12.84 4.81
N GLU A 69 6.11 -12.06 4.62
CA GLU A 69 4.74 -12.38 5.05
C GLU A 69 4.16 -13.57 4.27
N GLU A 70 4.28 -13.57 2.95
CA GLU A 70 3.67 -14.60 2.08
C GLU A 70 4.49 -15.90 1.99
N TYR A 71 5.82 -15.80 2.01
CA TYR A 71 6.72 -16.93 1.72
C TYR A 71 7.67 -17.27 2.87
N GLY A 72 7.66 -16.51 3.97
CA GLY A 72 8.53 -16.74 5.12
C GLY A 72 10.01 -16.51 4.84
N THR A 73 10.35 -15.77 3.77
CA THR A 73 11.76 -15.54 3.39
C THR A 73 12.45 -14.63 4.40
N THR A 74 13.68 -14.97 4.77
CA THR A 74 14.53 -14.13 5.64
C THR A 74 15.57 -13.31 4.85
N GLU A 75 15.58 -13.46 3.53
CA GLU A 75 16.54 -12.86 2.63
C GLU A 75 16.09 -11.45 2.22
N LYS A 76 17.05 -10.52 2.08
CA LYS A 76 16.78 -9.19 1.52
C LYS A 76 17.07 -9.24 0.02
N PHE A 77 16.03 -9.08 -0.79
CA PHE A 77 16.14 -9.14 -2.24
C PHE A 77 16.45 -7.75 -2.83
N ALA A 78 17.30 -7.72 -3.86
CA ALA A 78 17.47 -6.53 -4.68
C ALA A 78 16.18 -6.28 -5.45
N THR A 79 15.46 -5.21 -5.14
CA THR A 79 14.26 -4.80 -5.86
C THR A 79 14.67 -4.07 -7.14
N PRO A 80 14.32 -4.54 -8.34
CA PRO A 80 14.61 -3.82 -9.57
C PRO A 80 13.82 -2.49 -9.63
N GLY A 81 14.49 -1.39 -10.03
CA GLY A 81 13.86 -0.07 -10.21
C GLY A 81 14.27 0.98 -9.17
N SER A 82 13.56 2.12 -9.14
CA SER A 82 13.73 3.16 -8.12
C SER A 82 13.20 2.70 -6.75
N ARG A 83 13.70 3.34 -5.68
CA ARG A 83 13.21 3.11 -4.31
C ARG A 83 11.77 3.60 -4.11
N ASP A 84 11.37 4.59 -4.90
CA ASP A 84 10.05 5.20 -4.83
C ASP A 84 9.06 4.45 -5.72
N PHE A 85 7.78 4.51 -5.36
CA PHE A 85 6.68 4.10 -6.24
C PHE A 85 6.46 5.19 -7.30
N THR A 86 7.43 5.37 -8.20
CA THR A 86 7.41 6.37 -9.29
C THR A 86 7.05 5.76 -10.64
N ASP A 87 6.60 4.51 -10.69
CA ASP A 87 6.21 3.90 -11.97
C ASP A 87 5.01 4.68 -12.53
N ASP A 88 5.13 5.15 -13.78
CA ASP A 88 4.08 5.85 -14.51
C ASP A 88 2.78 5.03 -14.43
N VAL A 89 1.78 5.56 -13.73
CA VAL A 89 0.48 4.93 -13.62
C VAL A 89 -0.13 4.88 -15.02
N ILE A 90 -0.31 3.69 -15.57
CA ILE A 90 -1.10 3.51 -16.80
C ILE A 90 -2.55 3.81 -16.42
N GLU A 91 -2.98 5.05 -16.64
CA GLU A 91 -4.37 5.44 -16.48
C GLU A 91 -5.21 4.70 -17.52
N MET A 92 -6.06 3.76 -17.07
CA MET A 92 -7.06 3.18 -17.95
C MET A 92 -8.14 4.23 -18.20
N GLU A 93 -8.32 4.63 -19.47
CA GLU A 93 -9.39 5.56 -19.85
C GLU A 93 -10.74 5.04 -19.35
N GLN A 94 -11.49 5.90 -18.64
CA GLN A 94 -12.88 5.61 -18.31
C GLN A 94 -13.67 5.55 -19.61
N VAL A 95 -14.10 4.35 -20.00
CA VAL A 95 -15.07 4.18 -21.09
C VAL A 95 -16.41 4.71 -20.56
N GLY A 96 -16.85 5.84 -21.10
CA GLY A 96 -18.12 6.50 -20.78
C GLY A 96 -19.36 5.74 -21.23
#